data_AF-A0A6L3ESS5-F1
#
_entry.id   AF-A0A6L3ESS5-F1
#
_cell.length_a   1.000
_cell.length_b   1.000
_cell.length_c   1.000
_cell.angle_alpha   90.00
_cell.angle_beta   90.00
_cell.angle_gamma   90.00
#
_symmetry.space_group_name_H-M   'P 1'
#
loop_
_entity.id
_entity.type
_entity.pdbx_description
1 polymer ?
#
loop_
_entity_poly.entity_id
_entity_poly.type
_entity_poly.pdbx_seq_one_letter_code
_entity_poly.pdbx_strand_id
1 'polypeptide(L)'
;MTIHLTDLCNFIIEYYSLNELHTLCFEIGIEFENLGGRTRKAKARELVLYMGREGRLDDLLEALQVTRPHIFSQSEIDSKLELERLYAELKAFEVATRPLTEKILSRVGLEQRVGFVILALFVIGGGILLYFGLRVPGLDRMTGDFNVAVAPFQVIGEVELARGEDVANSIYNRLNAVVEELDEPVIHVWGPVEPRLNPVPIIEGQTATERAQAAAELAGEINADVIVYGIVDVVNGNWQITPEFFISSQNFQEASEILGQYRLGEPLLILGDDPSTLRITSGDKLRPRSEMIAQIAVGLTYYSITAYDRALTEFKQLEERGDLKNDSGAEVLYLLIGNTLGKQAAALRQNANDIDQENVDTEATELLIEAIAYYEKALAIDPEYARGYSGIGSAAYLLALGDGSEVNKNQLLTSITSLNAGLAAQNKPPNSFVETKLHMNLGQSYLLLSFIDETVGFEPAIQEFDRVVADHEGLAEPNGIVRELAGEAHARLGLIAFESGNIDQAITAYETAIDLLFDRPERQALYQQRLNELTRDSS
;
A
#
# COMPACT_ATOMS: atom_id res chain seq x y z
N MET A 1 -33.91 -56.15 20.82
CA MET A 1 -33.08 -55.21 20.07
C MET A 1 -31.71 -55.85 19.95
N THR A 2 -31.06 -55.76 18.79
CA THR A 2 -29.81 -56.49 18.49
C THR A 2 -28.61 -55.69 19.00
N ILE A 3 -27.64 -56.33 19.64
CA ILE A 3 -26.49 -55.63 20.23
C ILE A 3 -25.32 -55.63 19.22
N HIS A 4 -24.73 -54.46 18.97
CA HIS A 4 -23.54 -54.31 18.14
C HIS A 4 -22.28 -54.01 18.96
N LEU A 5 -21.10 -54.28 18.41
CA LEU A 5 -19.80 -53.92 19.04
C LEU A 5 -19.69 -52.41 19.35
N THR A 6 -20.38 -51.59 18.55
CA THR A 6 -20.47 -50.14 18.76
C THR A 6 -21.20 -49.81 20.08
N ASP A 7 -22.24 -50.58 20.43
CA ASP A 7 -23.03 -50.36 21.64
C ASP A 7 -22.22 -50.73 22.88
N LEU A 8 -21.42 -51.80 22.81
CA LEU A 8 -20.48 -52.17 23.87
C LEU A 8 -19.42 -51.08 24.10
N CYS A 9 -18.87 -50.54 23.01
CA CYS A 9 -17.90 -49.44 23.08
C CYS A 9 -18.53 -48.18 23.69
N ASN A 10 -19.75 -47.82 23.28
CA ASN A 10 -20.48 -46.66 23.81
C ASN A 10 -20.81 -46.82 25.29
N PHE A 11 -21.24 -48.02 25.71
CA PHE A 11 -21.51 -48.33 27.11
C PHE A 11 -20.28 -48.07 27.99
N ILE A 12 -19.10 -48.55 27.56
CA ILE A 12 -17.84 -48.32 28.29
C ILE A 12 -17.51 -46.83 28.34
N ILE A 13 -17.69 -46.10 27.23
CA ILE A 13 -17.39 -44.66 27.17
C ILE A 13 -18.29 -43.85 28.11
N GLU A 14 -19.56 -44.25 28.22
CA GLU A 14 -20.57 -43.53 28.99
C GLU A 14 -20.44 -43.80 30.50
N TYR A 15 -20.21 -45.06 30.90
CA TYR A 15 -20.31 -45.47 32.30
C TYR A 15 -18.97 -45.74 32.99
N TYR A 16 -17.83 -45.58 32.29
CA TYR A 16 -16.50 -45.68 32.89
C TYR A 16 -15.71 -44.37 32.70
N SER A 17 -15.06 -43.92 33.77
CA SER A 17 -13.94 -42.98 33.68
C SER A 17 -12.67 -43.69 33.20
N LEU A 18 -11.62 -42.92 32.84
CA LEU A 18 -10.36 -43.50 32.38
C LEU A 18 -9.70 -44.38 33.47
N ASN A 19 -9.79 -43.97 34.73
CA ASN A 19 -9.23 -44.72 35.87
C ASN A 19 -10.04 -45.99 36.16
N GLU A 20 -11.37 -45.94 36.02
CA GLU A 20 -12.21 -47.12 36.14
C GLU A 20 -11.99 -48.09 34.97
N LEU A 21 -11.74 -47.60 33.76
CA LEU A 21 -11.38 -48.44 32.62
C LEU A 21 -10.03 -49.12 32.82
N HIS A 22 -9.06 -48.44 33.43
CA HIS A 22 -7.79 -49.05 33.83
C HIS A 22 -8.00 -50.17 34.87
N THR A 23 -8.91 -49.96 35.82
CA THR A 23 -9.27 -50.97 36.82
C THR A 23 -9.97 -52.17 36.18
N LEU A 24 -10.93 -51.92 35.28
CA LEU A 24 -11.61 -52.96 34.52
C LEU A 24 -10.63 -53.80 33.69
N CYS A 25 -9.67 -53.17 33.00
CA CYS A 25 -8.64 -53.88 32.25
C CYS A 25 -7.81 -54.79 33.16
N PHE A 26 -7.43 -54.31 34.34
CA PHE A 26 -6.72 -55.12 35.31
C PHE A 26 -7.53 -56.33 35.79
N GLU A 27 -8.82 -56.16 36.08
CA GLU A 27 -9.71 -57.25 36.51
C GLU A 27 -9.89 -58.35 35.47
N ILE A 28 -9.91 -57.99 34.18
CA ILE A 28 -10.00 -58.96 33.06
C ILE A 28 -8.64 -59.44 32.55
N GLY A 29 -7.55 -59.09 33.25
CA GLY A 29 -6.19 -59.57 32.96
C GLY A 29 -5.52 -58.92 31.75
N ILE A 30 -5.84 -57.66 31.46
CA ILE A 30 -5.25 -56.85 30.40
C ILE A 30 -4.44 -55.70 31.01
N GLU A 31 -3.18 -55.58 30.59
CA GLU A 31 -2.39 -54.38 30.88
C GLU A 31 -2.94 -53.18 30.09
N PHE A 32 -3.48 -52.19 30.80
CA PHE A 32 -4.12 -51.02 30.18
C PHE A 32 -3.20 -50.26 29.22
N GLU A 33 -1.89 -50.25 29.48
CA GLU A 33 -0.89 -49.60 28.62
C GLU A 33 -0.72 -50.29 27.26
N ASN A 34 -1.06 -51.58 27.14
CA ASN A 34 -0.98 -52.31 25.87
C ASN A 34 -2.15 -51.97 24.92
N LEU A 35 -3.19 -51.29 25.40
CA LEU A 35 -4.28 -50.81 24.56
C LEU A 35 -3.86 -49.53 23.81
N GLY A 36 -4.12 -49.46 22.50
CA GLY A 36 -3.79 -48.27 21.72
C GLY A 36 -4.62 -47.03 22.09
N GLY A 37 -4.08 -45.84 21.78
CA GLY A 37 -4.78 -44.56 21.94
C GLY A 37 -4.62 -43.91 23.32
N ARG A 38 -4.73 -42.57 23.36
CA ARG A 38 -4.49 -41.75 24.58
C ARG A 38 -5.76 -41.24 25.25
N THR A 39 -6.91 -41.39 24.61
CA THR A 39 -8.20 -40.89 25.09
C THR A 39 -9.08 -42.03 25.58
N ARG A 40 -10.03 -41.74 26.47
CA ARG A 40 -11.02 -42.73 26.95
C ARG A 40 -11.73 -43.44 25.79
N LYS A 41 -12.17 -42.68 24.78
CA LYS A 41 -12.84 -43.21 23.59
C LYS A 41 -11.93 -44.16 22.79
N ALA A 42 -10.65 -43.81 22.63
CA ALA A 42 -9.70 -44.66 21.93
C ALA A 42 -9.41 -45.94 22.73
N LYS A 43 -9.16 -45.83 24.04
CA LYS A 43 -8.90 -46.98 24.93
C LYS A 43 -10.09 -47.94 25.03
N ALA A 44 -11.33 -47.43 25.15
CA ALA A 44 -12.53 -48.26 25.18
C ALA A 44 -12.71 -49.07 23.89
N ARG A 45 -12.43 -48.43 22.74
CA ARG A 45 -12.49 -49.07 21.43
C ARG A 45 -11.42 -50.13 21.25
N GLU A 46 -10.18 -49.83 21.62
CA GLU A 46 -9.09 -50.80 21.55
C GLU A 46 -9.29 -51.96 22.53
N LEU A 47 -9.91 -51.74 23.69
CA LEU A 47 -10.28 -52.81 24.62
C LEU A 47 -11.25 -53.80 23.97
N VAL A 48 -12.33 -53.30 23.35
CA VAL A 48 -13.32 -54.14 22.65
C VAL A 48 -12.68 -54.90 21.49
N LEU A 49 -11.81 -54.24 20.71
CA LEU A 49 -11.09 -54.89 19.60
C LEU A 49 -10.10 -55.96 20.10
N TYR A 50 -9.36 -55.68 21.16
CA TYR A 50 -8.41 -56.61 21.76
C TYR A 50 -9.13 -57.86 22.27
N MET A 51 -10.20 -57.68 23.04
CA MET A 51 -11.01 -58.79 23.55
C MET A 51 -11.70 -59.57 22.42
N GLY A 52 -12.11 -58.88 21.36
CA GLY A 52 -12.60 -59.51 20.13
C GLY A 52 -11.56 -60.40 19.46
N ARG A 53 -10.33 -59.90 19.27
CA ARG A 53 -9.26 -60.66 18.59
C ARG A 53 -8.81 -61.88 19.39
N GLU A 54 -8.74 -61.75 20.70
CA GLU A 54 -8.34 -62.83 21.60
C GLU A 54 -9.46 -63.84 21.86
N GLY A 55 -10.67 -63.62 21.31
CA GLY A 55 -11.79 -64.54 21.54
C GLY A 55 -12.32 -64.49 22.97
N ARG A 56 -12.23 -63.33 23.64
CA ARG A 56 -12.57 -63.11 25.06
C ARG A 56 -13.62 -62.00 25.28
N LEU A 57 -14.59 -61.84 24.38
CA LEU A 57 -15.65 -60.82 24.53
C LEU A 57 -16.63 -61.20 25.64
N ASP A 58 -16.78 -62.49 25.90
CA ASP A 58 -17.53 -63.06 27.02
C ASP A 58 -16.96 -62.60 28.37
N ASP A 59 -15.63 -62.68 28.55
CA ASP A 59 -14.95 -62.18 29.75
C ASP A 59 -15.24 -60.68 29.98
N LEU A 60 -15.25 -59.89 28.91
CA LEU A 60 -15.55 -58.46 28.98
C LEU A 60 -17.02 -58.22 29.35
N LEU A 61 -17.96 -58.95 28.75
CA LEU A 61 -19.39 -58.83 29.06
C LEU A 61 -19.68 -59.24 30.51
N GLU A 62 -19.07 -60.32 30.99
CA GLU A 62 -19.21 -60.78 32.38
C GLU A 62 -18.66 -59.73 33.35
N ALA A 63 -17.47 -59.18 33.08
CA ALA A 63 -16.89 -58.14 33.92
C ALA A 63 -17.76 -56.88 33.99
N LEU A 64 -18.33 -56.43 32.86
CA LEU A 64 -19.24 -55.29 32.83
C LEU A 64 -20.55 -55.57 33.61
N GLN A 65 -21.06 -56.81 33.53
CA GLN A 65 -22.25 -57.24 34.27
C GLN A 65 -22.01 -57.28 35.79
N VAL A 66 -20.83 -57.74 36.22
CA VAL A 66 -20.45 -57.83 37.65
C VAL A 66 -20.22 -56.45 38.26
N THR A 67 -19.51 -55.57 37.54
CA THR A 67 -19.09 -54.26 38.05
C THR A 67 -20.19 -53.20 37.99
N ARG A 68 -21.18 -53.34 37.10
CA ARG A 68 -22.32 -52.40 36.96
C ARG A 68 -23.67 -53.15 36.76
N PRO A 69 -24.10 -54.01 37.70
CA PRO A 69 -25.22 -54.93 37.50
C PRO A 69 -26.56 -54.24 37.22
N HIS A 70 -26.86 -53.15 37.92
CA HIS A 70 -28.12 -52.42 37.72
C HIS A 70 -28.19 -51.71 36.36
N ILE A 71 -27.08 -51.10 35.92
CA ILE A 71 -27.01 -50.36 34.65
C ILE A 71 -26.94 -51.34 33.47
N PHE A 72 -26.16 -52.41 33.61
CA PHE A 72 -26.05 -53.46 32.60
C PHE A 72 -27.35 -54.26 32.42
N SER A 73 -28.15 -54.45 33.48
CA SER A 73 -29.48 -55.08 33.36
C SER A 73 -30.54 -54.20 32.68
N GLN A 74 -30.30 -52.89 32.61
CA GLN A 74 -31.18 -51.92 31.95
C GLN A 74 -30.71 -51.56 30.54
N SER A 75 -29.43 -51.76 30.22
CA SER A 75 -28.97 -51.74 28.84
C SER A 75 -29.55 -52.95 28.11
N GLU A 76 -29.86 -52.82 26.84
CA GLU A 76 -30.38 -53.93 26.02
C GLU A 76 -29.30 -54.99 25.70
N ILE A 77 -28.26 -55.09 26.52
CA ILE A 77 -27.10 -55.97 26.36
C ILE A 77 -27.35 -57.30 27.09
N ASP A 78 -28.01 -58.26 26.45
CA ASP A 78 -28.20 -59.64 26.96
C ASP A 78 -26.96 -60.52 26.68
N SER A 79 -26.24 -60.90 27.74
CA SER A 79 -24.85 -61.39 27.68
C SER A 79 -24.66 -62.82 27.18
N LYS A 80 -25.72 -63.64 27.00
CA LYS A 80 -25.55 -65.09 26.73
C LYS A 80 -26.05 -65.62 25.39
N LEU A 81 -26.71 -64.82 24.54
CA LEU A 81 -27.28 -65.31 23.26
C LEU A 81 -26.76 -64.63 21.98
N GLU A 82 -25.80 -63.70 22.03
CA GLU A 82 -25.32 -62.98 20.81
C GLU A 82 -23.79 -62.91 20.64
N LEU A 83 -23.02 -63.77 21.32
CA LEU A 83 -21.55 -63.76 21.23
C LEU A 83 -21.03 -64.03 19.80
N GLU A 84 -21.62 -65.01 19.09
CA GLU A 84 -21.24 -65.36 17.71
C GLU A 84 -21.43 -64.19 16.74
N ARG A 85 -22.43 -63.33 16.97
CA ARG A 85 -22.69 -62.15 16.13
C ARG A 85 -21.67 -61.06 16.38
N LEU A 86 -21.33 -60.79 17.63
CA LEU A 86 -20.29 -59.81 17.98
C LEU A 86 -18.94 -60.19 17.33
N TYR A 87 -18.59 -61.48 17.32
CA TYR A 87 -17.40 -61.93 16.58
C TYR A 87 -17.52 -61.80 15.06
N ALA A 88 -18.71 -62.05 14.49
CA ALA A 88 -18.94 -61.87 13.05
C ALA A 88 -18.79 -60.40 12.61
N GLU A 89 -19.13 -59.45 13.48
CA GLU A 89 -19.01 -58.01 13.22
C GLU A 89 -17.60 -57.46 13.45
N LEU A 90 -16.72 -58.20 14.15
CA LEU A 90 -15.40 -57.74 14.56
C LEU A 90 -14.56 -57.20 13.40
N LYS A 91 -14.57 -57.89 12.26
CA LYS A 91 -13.80 -57.49 11.07
C LYS A 91 -14.34 -56.20 10.45
N ALA A 92 -15.66 -56.01 10.44
CA ALA A 92 -16.29 -54.79 9.94
C ALA A 92 -16.04 -53.61 10.88
N PHE A 93 -16.15 -53.85 12.20
CA PHE A 93 -15.86 -52.87 13.24
C PHE A 93 -14.40 -52.42 13.19
N GLU A 94 -13.44 -53.35 13.09
CA GLU A 94 -12.01 -53.03 12.97
C GLU A 94 -11.70 -52.12 11.77
N VAL A 95 -12.29 -52.41 10.60
CA VAL A 95 -12.10 -51.64 9.36
C VAL A 95 -12.72 -50.24 9.47
N ALA A 96 -13.83 -50.09 10.18
CA ALA A 96 -14.44 -48.80 10.45
C ALA A 96 -13.58 -47.91 11.37
N THR A 97 -12.78 -48.53 12.24
CA THR A 97 -12.03 -47.84 13.29
C THR A 97 -10.58 -47.46 12.94
N ARG A 98 -10.04 -47.89 11.79
CA ARG A 98 -8.67 -47.55 11.35
C ARG A 98 -8.51 -46.05 11.01
N PRO A 99 -7.40 -45.41 11.42
CA PRO A 99 -7.12 -44.02 11.06
C PRO A 99 -6.95 -43.83 9.55
N LEU A 100 -7.35 -42.66 9.05
CA LEU A 100 -7.46 -42.33 7.62
C LEU A 100 -6.17 -42.58 6.82
N THR A 101 -5.01 -42.47 7.48
CA THR A 101 -3.67 -42.70 6.92
C THR A 101 -3.43 -44.14 6.47
N GLU A 102 -4.00 -45.15 7.12
CA GLU A 102 -3.81 -46.56 6.74
C GLU A 102 -4.75 -47.03 5.62
N LYS A 103 -5.92 -46.41 5.46
CA LYS A 103 -6.84 -46.71 4.34
C LYS A 103 -6.25 -46.36 2.97
N ILE A 104 -5.32 -45.42 2.93
CA ILE A 104 -4.67 -44.94 1.69
C ILE A 104 -3.49 -45.84 1.28
N LEU A 105 -2.80 -46.45 2.25
CA LEU A 105 -1.55 -47.20 2.03
C LEU A 105 -1.71 -48.58 1.38
N SER A 106 -2.88 -49.21 1.47
CA SER A 106 -3.07 -50.59 0.98
C SER A 106 -3.37 -50.75 -0.52
N ARG A 107 -3.46 -49.65 -1.29
CA ARG A 107 -3.86 -49.70 -2.72
C ARG A 107 -2.76 -49.38 -3.73
N VAL A 108 -1.53 -49.05 -3.33
CA VAL A 108 -0.51 -48.57 -4.28
C VAL A 108 0.83 -49.26 -4.03
N GLY A 109 1.21 -50.18 -4.92
CA GLY A 109 2.52 -50.85 -4.92
C GLY A 109 3.66 -49.83 -5.12
N LEU A 110 4.52 -49.69 -4.10
CA LEU A 110 5.42 -48.55 -3.95
C LEU A 110 6.91 -48.89 -3.98
N GLU A 111 7.36 -50.03 -4.51
CA GLU A 111 8.81 -50.27 -4.57
C GLU A 111 9.50 -49.48 -5.70
N GLN A 112 8.82 -49.25 -6.83
CA GLN A 112 9.39 -48.46 -7.94
C GLN A 112 9.23 -46.95 -7.76
N ARG A 113 8.31 -46.47 -6.91
CA ARG A 113 8.01 -45.04 -6.76
C ARG A 113 8.81 -44.34 -5.67
N VAL A 114 9.37 -45.05 -4.68
CA VAL A 114 10.27 -44.46 -3.69
C VAL A 114 11.51 -43.85 -4.36
N GLY A 115 12.04 -44.52 -5.38
CA GLY A 115 13.13 -43.97 -6.20
C GLY A 115 12.73 -42.67 -6.92
N PHE A 116 11.53 -42.60 -7.49
CA PHE A 116 11.02 -41.38 -8.13
C PHE A 116 10.71 -40.26 -7.14
N VAL A 117 10.21 -40.57 -5.94
CA VAL A 117 9.94 -39.57 -4.89
C VAL A 117 11.24 -39.02 -4.33
N ILE A 118 12.24 -39.86 -4.09
CA ILE A 118 13.58 -39.41 -3.65
C ILE A 118 14.22 -38.55 -4.75
N LEU A 119 14.17 -38.98 -6.02
CA LEU A 119 14.68 -38.20 -7.14
C LEU A 119 13.93 -36.87 -7.29
N ALA A 120 12.60 -36.87 -7.16
CA ALA A 120 11.79 -35.65 -7.20
C ALA A 120 12.12 -34.74 -6.02
N LEU A 121 12.34 -35.26 -4.81
CA LEU A 121 12.77 -34.47 -3.65
C LEU A 121 14.19 -33.91 -3.82
N PHE A 122 15.09 -34.63 -4.49
CA PHE A 122 16.42 -34.10 -4.84
C PHE A 122 16.36 -33.06 -5.94
N VAL A 123 15.47 -33.20 -6.93
CA VAL A 123 15.27 -32.19 -7.99
C VAL A 123 14.54 -30.97 -7.44
N ILE A 124 13.56 -31.15 -6.57
CA ILE A 124 12.85 -30.06 -5.87
C ILE A 124 13.80 -29.40 -4.88
N GLY A 125 14.52 -30.17 -4.07
CA GLY A 125 15.49 -29.64 -3.10
C GLY A 125 16.67 -28.96 -3.78
N GLY A 126 17.19 -29.54 -4.86
CA GLY A 126 18.20 -28.95 -5.72
C GLY A 126 17.69 -27.70 -6.43
N GLY A 127 16.45 -27.73 -6.93
CA GLY A 127 15.78 -26.59 -7.54
C GLY A 127 15.48 -25.47 -6.55
N ILE A 128 15.13 -25.79 -5.31
CA ILE A 128 14.96 -24.85 -4.19
C ILE A 128 16.32 -24.25 -3.82
N LEU A 129 17.36 -25.07 -3.66
CA LEU A 129 18.71 -24.59 -3.38
C LEU A 129 19.27 -23.73 -4.52
N LEU A 130 18.97 -24.07 -5.78
CA LEU A 130 19.34 -23.26 -6.93
C LEU A 130 18.50 -21.96 -6.97
N TYR A 131 17.21 -22.04 -6.68
CA TYR A 131 16.29 -20.91 -6.63
C TYR A 131 16.69 -19.91 -5.53
N PHE A 132 17.03 -20.38 -4.33
CA PHE A 132 17.50 -19.55 -3.22
C PHE A 132 18.98 -19.16 -3.36
N GLY A 133 19.82 -19.99 -3.99
CA GLY A 133 21.23 -19.70 -4.22
C GLY A 133 21.51 -18.76 -5.40
N LEU A 134 20.58 -18.68 -6.36
CA LEU A 134 20.58 -17.69 -7.45
C LEU A 134 19.70 -16.47 -7.14
N ARG A 135 18.89 -16.51 -6.07
CA ARG A 135 18.20 -15.32 -5.57
C ARG A 135 19.27 -14.40 -4.98
N VAL A 136 19.59 -13.34 -5.71
CA VAL A 136 20.17 -12.16 -5.07
C VAL A 136 19.16 -11.77 -3.98
N PRO A 137 19.55 -11.70 -2.69
CA PRO A 137 18.64 -11.19 -1.68
C PRO A 137 18.16 -9.82 -2.16
N GLY A 138 16.84 -9.64 -2.27
CA GLY A 138 16.30 -8.31 -2.53
C GLY A 138 16.77 -7.35 -1.45
N LEU A 139 16.85 -6.07 -1.79
CA LEU A 139 17.17 -5.03 -0.80
C LEU A 139 16.21 -5.17 0.41
N ASP A 140 16.73 -4.96 1.61
CA ASP A 140 15.88 -4.87 2.79
C ASP A 140 14.83 -3.75 2.58
N ARG A 141 13.69 -3.83 3.28
CA ARG A 141 12.67 -2.78 3.24
C ARG A 141 12.78 -1.87 4.45
N MET A 142 12.63 -0.58 4.24
CA MET A 142 12.57 0.45 5.29
C MET A 142 11.27 0.32 6.09
N THR A 143 11.35 0.57 7.40
CA THR A 143 10.25 0.32 8.36
C THR A 143 9.93 1.50 9.29
N GLY A 144 10.43 2.70 8.99
CA GLY A 144 10.10 3.89 9.78
C GLY A 144 8.69 4.38 9.48
N ASP A 145 8.16 5.29 10.32
CA ASP A 145 6.88 5.97 10.07
C ASP A 145 6.96 6.80 8.77
N PHE A 146 8.16 7.32 8.49
CA PHE A 146 8.51 7.96 7.24
C PHE A 146 9.93 7.56 6.81
N ASN A 147 10.11 7.24 5.53
CA ASN A 147 11.31 6.58 5.03
C ASN A 147 11.99 7.45 3.96
N VAL A 148 13.20 7.94 4.25
CA VAL A 148 14.01 8.74 3.31
C VAL A 148 15.27 7.99 2.92
N ALA A 149 15.50 7.80 1.63
CA ALA A 149 16.72 7.21 1.09
C ALA A 149 17.54 8.26 0.34
N VAL A 150 18.85 8.30 0.57
CA VAL A 150 19.79 9.18 -0.14
C VAL A 150 20.70 8.31 -1.00
N ALA A 151 20.52 8.38 -2.31
CA ALA A 151 21.32 7.65 -3.29
C ALA A 151 22.62 8.40 -3.63
N PRO A 152 23.70 7.69 -3.98
CA PRO A 152 24.87 8.31 -4.61
C PRO A 152 24.47 9.09 -5.87
N PHE A 153 25.07 10.26 -6.09
CA PHE A 153 24.83 11.04 -7.31
C PHE A 153 25.55 10.40 -8.50
N GLN A 154 24.87 10.27 -9.63
CA GLN A 154 25.47 9.72 -10.85
C GLN A 154 26.48 10.71 -11.44
N VAL A 155 27.70 10.24 -11.70
CA VAL A 155 28.74 11.05 -12.34
C VAL A 155 28.70 10.85 -13.85
N ILE A 156 28.57 11.94 -14.60
CA ILE A 156 28.62 11.97 -16.06
C ILE A 156 29.90 12.70 -16.48
N GLY A 157 30.71 12.09 -17.33
CA GLY A 157 32.00 12.64 -17.79
C GLY A 157 33.21 11.96 -17.15
N GLU A 158 34.23 12.74 -16.78
CA GLU A 158 35.48 12.21 -16.21
C GLU A 158 35.31 11.74 -14.76
N VAL A 159 34.91 10.48 -14.59
CA VAL A 159 34.55 9.84 -13.31
C VAL A 159 35.66 9.89 -12.25
N GLU A 160 36.93 9.90 -12.64
CA GLU A 160 38.06 10.00 -11.71
C GLU A 160 38.14 11.37 -10.99
N LEU A 161 37.50 12.39 -11.54
CA LEU A 161 37.56 13.77 -11.05
C LEU A 161 36.38 14.16 -10.16
N ALA A 162 35.34 13.33 -10.01
CA ALA A 162 34.16 13.65 -9.19
C ALA A 162 33.70 12.49 -8.31
N ARG A 163 33.25 12.83 -7.10
CA ARG A 163 32.73 11.87 -6.12
C ARG A 163 31.27 12.20 -5.81
N GLY A 164 30.36 11.69 -6.64
CA GLY A 164 28.91 11.84 -6.40
C GLY A 164 28.45 11.29 -5.04
N GLU A 165 29.21 10.34 -4.47
CA GLU A 165 29.05 9.83 -3.12
C GLU A 165 29.33 10.88 -2.03
N ASP A 166 30.31 11.78 -2.22
CA ASP A 166 30.61 12.85 -1.25
C ASP A 166 29.45 13.86 -1.14
N VAL A 167 28.80 14.15 -2.28
CA VAL A 167 27.60 15.01 -2.34
C VAL A 167 26.45 14.35 -1.58
N ALA A 168 26.19 13.06 -1.86
CA ALA A 168 25.15 12.28 -1.19
C ALA A 168 25.41 12.19 0.32
N ASN A 169 26.66 11.95 0.75
CA ASN A 169 27.05 11.91 2.15
C ASN A 169 26.81 13.25 2.87
N SER A 170 27.07 14.38 2.21
CA SER A 170 26.79 15.69 2.79
C SER A 170 25.30 15.89 3.06
N ILE A 171 24.44 15.48 2.12
CA ILE A 171 22.99 15.56 2.27
C ILE A 171 22.51 14.61 3.36
N TYR A 172 22.94 13.34 3.31
CA TYR A 172 22.61 12.31 4.30
C TYR A 172 22.97 12.74 5.72
N ASN A 173 24.19 13.23 5.93
CA ASN A 173 24.63 13.68 7.26
C ASN A 173 23.80 14.86 7.77
N ARG A 174 23.42 15.80 6.88
CA ARG A 174 22.56 16.92 7.29
C ARG A 174 21.14 16.46 7.61
N LEU A 175 20.59 15.57 6.80
CA LEU A 175 19.28 14.98 7.02
C LEU A 175 19.24 14.23 8.36
N ASN A 176 20.23 13.38 8.63
CA ASN A 176 20.35 12.69 9.92
C ASN A 176 20.45 13.66 11.10
N ALA A 177 21.26 14.72 10.99
CA ALA A 177 21.39 15.69 12.07
C ALA A 177 20.06 16.38 12.41
N VAL A 178 19.24 16.71 11.39
CA VAL A 178 17.91 17.30 11.60
C VAL A 178 16.93 16.26 12.16
N VAL A 179 16.99 15.02 11.68
CA VAL A 179 16.10 13.94 12.11
C VAL A 179 16.39 13.49 13.55
N GLU A 180 17.66 13.44 13.97
CA GLU A 180 18.06 13.10 15.35
C GLU A 180 17.55 14.10 16.40
N GLU A 181 17.19 15.32 15.99
CA GLU A 181 16.60 16.34 16.86
C GLU A 181 15.08 16.15 17.06
N LEU A 182 14.44 15.24 16.31
CA LEU A 182 13.00 14.98 16.38
C LEU A 182 12.69 13.82 17.33
N ASP A 183 11.76 14.03 18.25
CA ASP A 183 11.25 12.98 19.13
C ASP A 183 10.27 12.04 18.40
N GLU A 184 9.31 12.60 17.66
CA GLU A 184 8.33 11.91 16.79
C GLU A 184 7.90 12.86 15.64
N PRO A 185 7.50 12.35 14.45
CA PRO A 185 7.42 10.94 14.02
C PRO A 185 8.79 10.30 13.78
N VAL A 186 8.88 8.96 13.78
CA VAL A 186 10.17 8.27 13.56
C VAL A 186 10.53 8.27 12.07
N ILE A 187 11.48 9.13 11.70
CA ILE A 187 12.02 9.19 10.34
C ILE A 187 13.21 8.23 10.22
N HIS A 188 13.11 7.24 9.34
CA HIS A 188 14.21 6.36 9.00
C HIS A 188 14.95 6.88 7.78
N VAL A 189 16.25 7.14 7.96
CA VAL A 189 17.12 7.61 6.89
C VAL A 189 18.10 6.50 6.47
N TRP A 190 18.16 6.24 5.17
CA TRP A 190 19.13 5.36 4.53
C TRP A 190 20.10 6.19 3.68
N GLY A 191 21.37 5.85 3.71
CA GLY A 191 22.44 6.61 3.06
C GLY A 191 23.26 5.80 2.05
N PRO A 192 24.22 6.45 1.39
CA PRO A 192 25.00 5.87 0.30
C PRO A 192 26.11 4.89 0.76
N VAL A 193 26.47 4.82 2.05
CA VAL A 193 27.61 4.02 2.56
C VAL A 193 27.30 3.26 3.87
N GLU A 194 28.02 2.14 4.06
CA GLU A 194 28.13 1.26 5.25
C GLU A 194 27.91 1.93 6.63
N PRO A 195 27.36 1.18 7.62
CA PRO A 195 27.58 -0.25 7.84
C PRO A 195 26.33 -1.14 7.70
N ARG A 196 25.37 -0.81 6.82
CA ARG A 196 24.27 -1.72 6.49
C ARG A 196 24.67 -2.68 5.38
N LEU A 197 24.18 -3.93 5.46
CA LEU A 197 24.41 -4.99 4.47
C LEU A 197 23.90 -4.63 3.05
N ASN A 198 23.13 -3.55 2.89
CA ASN A 198 22.51 -3.09 1.65
C ASN A 198 22.53 -1.54 1.59
N PRO A 199 23.57 -0.90 1.00
CA PRO A 199 23.57 0.56 0.75
C PRO A 199 22.52 0.95 -0.30
N VAL A 200 22.06 2.20 -0.28
CA VAL A 200 21.15 2.71 -1.32
C VAL A 200 21.89 2.72 -2.67
N PRO A 201 21.39 2.03 -3.70
CA PRO A 201 22.05 2.01 -5.00
C PRO A 201 21.99 3.38 -5.69
N ILE A 202 22.91 3.61 -6.62
CA ILE A 202 22.91 4.78 -7.48
C ILE A 202 21.67 4.79 -8.40
N ILE A 203 21.07 5.97 -8.59
CA ILE A 203 19.99 6.17 -9.57
C ILE A 203 20.64 6.57 -10.90
N GLU A 204 20.60 5.66 -11.87
CA GLU A 204 21.15 5.90 -13.20
C GLU A 204 20.08 6.37 -14.19
N GLY A 205 20.44 7.30 -15.08
CA GLY A 205 19.60 7.69 -16.22
C GLY A 205 20.16 8.86 -17.00
N GLN A 206 20.10 8.79 -18.34
CA GLN A 206 20.59 9.84 -19.23
C GLN A 206 19.65 11.04 -19.24
N THR A 207 18.36 10.80 -19.02
CA THR A 207 17.33 11.85 -18.95
C THR A 207 16.73 11.96 -17.54
N ALA A 208 16.13 13.11 -17.22
CA ALA A 208 15.42 13.30 -15.96
C ALA A 208 14.27 12.28 -15.79
N THR A 209 13.60 11.93 -16.89
CA THR A 209 12.53 10.91 -16.91
C THR A 209 13.04 9.52 -16.56
N GLU A 210 14.16 9.09 -17.17
CA GLU A 210 14.78 7.80 -16.85
C GLU A 210 15.18 7.72 -15.37
N ARG A 211 15.79 8.78 -14.83
CA ARG A 211 16.16 8.81 -13.42
C ARG A 211 14.95 8.81 -12.49
N ALA A 212 13.91 9.57 -12.81
CA ALA A 212 12.68 9.59 -12.02
C ALA A 212 11.97 8.22 -12.01
N GLN A 213 12.05 7.48 -13.13
CA GLN A 213 11.53 6.13 -13.22
C GLN A 213 12.34 5.16 -12.36
N ALA A 214 13.67 5.18 -12.47
CA ALA A 214 14.56 4.38 -11.62
C ALA A 214 14.38 4.70 -10.12
N ALA A 215 14.18 5.97 -9.77
CA ALA A 215 13.87 6.38 -8.39
C ALA A 215 12.50 5.85 -7.93
N ALA A 216 11.49 5.85 -8.79
CA ALA A 216 10.16 5.30 -8.46
C ALA A 216 10.22 3.79 -8.22
N GLU A 217 10.96 3.06 -9.06
CA GLU A 217 11.18 1.62 -8.92
C GLU A 217 11.91 1.31 -7.60
N LEU A 218 13.02 1.99 -7.33
CA LEU A 218 13.76 1.81 -6.09
C LEU A 218 12.91 2.13 -4.86
N ALA A 219 12.08 3.18 -4.91
CA ALA A 219 11.19 3.54 -3.81
C ALA A 219 10.18 2.43 -3.49
N GLY A 220 9.67 1.76 -4.52
CA GLY A 220 8.84 0.56 -4.38
C GLY A 220 9.59 -0.61 -3.74
N GLU A 221 10.82 -0.87 -4.20
CA GLU A 221 11.65 -1.98 -3.72
C GLU A 221 12.04 -1.85 -2.25
N ILE A 222 12.54 -0.68 -1.84
CA ILE A 222 13.04 -0.45 -0.48
C ILE A 222 12.01 0.15 0.47
N ASN A 223 10.76 0.39 0.02
CA ASN A 223 9.73 1.06 0.83
C ASN A 223 10.12 2.49 1.25
N ALA A 224 10.70 3.27 0.34
CA ALA A 224 11.02 4.67 0.59
C ALA A 224 9.85 5.59 0.20
N ASP A 225 9.63 6.61 1.02
CA ASP A 225 8.67 7.69 0.78
C ASP A 225 9.31 8.80 -0.05
N VAL A 226 10.58 9.09 0.23
CA VAL A 226 11.38 10.06 -0.50
C VAL A 226 12.72 9.43 -0.88
N ILE A 227 13.11 9.60 -2.15
CA ILE A 227 14.47 9.31 -2.60
C ILE A 227 15.14 10.61 -3.02
N VAL A 228 16.28 10.94 -2.42
CA VAL A 228 17.13 12.04 -2.82
C VAL A 228 18.27 11.50 -3.68
N TYR A 229 18.45 12.08 -4.85
CA TYR A 229 19.42 11.64 -5.85
C TYR A 229 19.87 12.83 -6.72
N GLY A 230 20.62 12.57 -7.78
CA GLY A 230 20.97 13.61 -8.73
C GLY A 230 22.15 13.23 -9.61
N ILE A 231 22.63 14.21 -10.37
CA ILE A 231 23.77 14.05 -11.26
C ILE A 231 24.89 15.03 -10.93
N VAL A 232 26.12 14.62 -11.23
CA VAL A 232 27.31 15.46 -11.27
C VAL A 232 27.87 15.39 -12.68
N ASP A 233 27.65 16.43 -13.48
CA ASP A 233 28.22 16.54 -14.82
C ASP A 233 29.59 17.22 -14.72
N VAL A 234 30.63 16.56 -15.23
CA VAL A 234 32.02 17.04 -15.18
C VAL A 234 32.41 17.63 -16.53
N VAL A 235 32.41 18.96 -16.62
CA VAL A 235 32.72 19.70 -17.85
C VAL A 235 33.95 20.57 -17.66
N ASN A 236 35.04 20.25 -18.38
CA ASN A 236 36.33 20.94 -18.29
C ASN A 236 36.88 21.02 -16.84
N GLY A 237 36.72 19.95 -16.06
CA GLY A 237 37.14 19.88 -14.65
C GLY A 237 36.20 20.57 -13.66
N ASN A 238 35.19 21.31 -14.13
CA ASN A 238 34.16 21.89 -13.26
C ASN A 238 33.01 20.91 -13.06
N TRP A 239 32.42 20.92 -11.87
CA TRP A 239 31.29 20.07 -11.55
C TRP A 239 30.01 20.89 -11.66
N GLN A 240 29.03 20.35 -12.37
CA GLN A 240 27.67 20.85 -12.43
C GLN A 240 26.78 19.84 -11.71
N ILE A 241 26.38 20.17 -10.47
CA ILE A 241 25.58 19.29 -9.62
C ILE A 241 24.11 19.64 -9.78
N THR A 242 23.27 18.65 -10.09
CA THR A 242 21.82 18.81 -10.16
C THR A 242 21.17 17.87 -9.13
N PRO A 243 20.81 18.38 -7.95
CA PRO A 243 20.04 17.63 -6.96
C PRO A 243 18.59 17.47 -7.39
N GLU A 244 18.08 16.26 -7.22
CA GLU A 244 16.72 15.85 -7.52
C GLU A 244 16.18 15.06 -6.34
N PHE A 245 14.86 15.03 -6.18
CA PHE A 245 14.24 14.07 -5.29
C PHE A 245 12.91 13.58 -5.86
N PHE A 246 12.50 12.39 -5.42
CA PHE A 246 11.27 11.74 -5.85
C PHE A 246 10.40 11.47 -4.63
N ILE A 247 9.12 11.86 -4.72
CA ILE A 247 8.10 11.55 -3.71
C ILE A 247 7.24 10.37 -4.20
N SER A 248 7.25 9.28 -3.44
CA SER A 248 6.49 8.04 -3.67
C SER A 248 5.03 8.19 -3.28
N SER A 249 4.13 7.43 -3.92
CA SER A 249 2.70 7.46 -3.62
C SER A 249 2.29 6.67 -2.35
N GLN A 250 3.20 5.87 -1.78
CA GLN A 250 2.86 4.86 -0.76
C GLN A 250 2.21 5.46 0.51
N ASN A 251 2.77 6.54 1.04
CA ASN A 251 2.27 7.23 2.25
C ASN A 251 1.53 8.55 1.97
N PHE A 252 1.17 8.81 0.70
CA PHE A 252 0.63 10.09 0.25
C PHE A 252 -0.69 9.94 -0.51
N GLN A 253 -1.56 9.03 -0.06
CA GLN A 253 -2.76 8.65 -0.80
C GLN A 253 -3.73 9.82 -1.06
N GLU A 254 -3.77 10.82 -0.17
CA GLU A 254 -4.60 12.02 -0.31
C GLU A 254 -3.83 13.24 -0.83
N ALA A 255 -2.57 13.06 -1.23
CA ALA A 255 -1.61 14.12 -1.52
C ALA A 255 -1.02 14.00 -2.91
N SER A 256 -1.85 13.60 -3.89
CA SER A 256 -1.36 13.31 -5.23
C SER A 256 -0.65 14.50 -5.88
N GLU A 257 -0.96 15.72 -5.48
CA GLU A 257 -0.44 16.98 -6.02
C GLU A 257 1.06 17.14 -5.82
N ILE A 258 1.64 16.46 -4.82
CA ILE A 258 3.09 16.51 -4.52
C ILE A 258 3.86 15.30 -5.04
N LEU A 259 3.24 14.35 -5.74
CA LEU A 259 3.92 13.12 -6.14
C LEU A 259 4.84 13.32 -7.34
N GLY A 260 5.89 12.48 -7.44
CA GLY A 260 6.80 12.43 -8.57
C GLY A 260 8.13 13.17 -8.34
N GLN A 261 8.84 13.46 -9.42
CA GLN A 261 10.15 14.11 -9.36
C GLN A 261 10.05 15.59 -8.99
N TYR A 262 11.09 16.08 -8.34
CA TYR A 262 11.42 17.48 -8.14
C TYR A 262 12.89 17.70 -8.47
N ARG A 263 13.18 18.82 -9.13
CA ARG A 263 14.52 19.37 -9.24
C ARG A 263 14.64 20.52 -8.23
N LEU A 264 15.78 20.60 -7.55
CA LEU A 264 16.03 21.64 -6.56
C LEU A 264 16.87 22.77 -7.15
N GLY A 265 16.18 23.74 -7.75
CA GLY A 265 16.77 24.94 -8.34
C GLY A 265 17.67 24.66 -9.55
N GLU A 266 18.49 25.65 -9.90
CA GLU A 266 19.42 25.56 -11.03
C GLU A 266 20.60 24.63 -10.74
N PRO A 267 21.31 24.10 -11.75
CA PRO A 267 22.49 23.28 -11.48
C PRO A 267 23.58 24.09 -10.76
N LEU A 268 24.18 23.51 -9.72
CA LEU A 268 25.27 24.14 -8.97
C LEU A 268 26.59 23.97 -9.71
N LEU A 269 27.18 25.09 -10.13
CA LEU A 269 28.54 25.11 -10.65
C LEU A 269 29.56 25.16 -9.50
N ILE A 270 30.45 24.17 -9.45
CA ILE A 270 31.60 24.11 -8.54
C ILE A 270 32.87 24.11 -9.40
N LEU A 271 33.76 25.05 -9.12
CA LEU A 271 34.99 25.24 -9.89
C LEU A 271 36.07 24.25 -9.44
N GLY A 272 36.72 23.59 -10.39
CA GLY A 272 37.62 22.45 -10.16
C GLY A 272 39.09 22.78 -9.96
N ASP A 273 39.45 24.05 -9.75
CA ASP A 273 40.84 24.48 -9.89
C ASP A 273 41.78 24.05 -8.73
N ASP A 274 41.26 23.60 -7.57
CA ASP A 274 42.05 23.04 -6.45
C ASP A 274 41.19 22.20 -5.46
N PRO A 275 41.62 21.01 -4.98
CA PRO A 275 40.87 20.22 -4.00
C PRO A 275 40.49 20.94 -2.69
N SER A 276 41.29 21.91 -2.22
CA SER A 276 40.95 22.74 -1.05
C SER A 276 39.86 23.76 -1.36
N THR A 277 39.96 24.47 -2.48
CA THR A 277 38.90 25.40 -2.93
C THR A 277 37.62 24.65 -3.29
N LEU A 278 37.73 23.44 -3.83
CA LEU A 278 36.59 22.56 -4.11
C LEU A 278 35.81 22.25 -2.83
N ARG A 279 36.47 21.85 -1.72
CA ARG A 279 35.78 21.56 -0.45
C ARG A 279 35.06 22.79 0.13
N ILE A 280 35.70 23.96 0.10
CA ILE A 280 35.14 25.21 0.63
C ILE A 280 33.96 25.67 -0.25
N THR A 281 34.15 25.73 -1.57
CA THR A 281 33.13 26.17 -2.52
C THR A 281 31.93 25.22 -2.55
N SER A 282 32.19 23.91 -2.45
CA SER A 282 31.14 22.89 -2.35
C SER A 282 30.35 23.04 -1.06
N GLY A 283 31.02 23.23 0.08
CA GLY A 283 30.37 23.44 1.37
C GLY A 283 29.45 24.67 1.37
N ASP A 284 29.93 25.81 0.86
CA ASP A 284 29.16 27.06 0.85
C ASP A 284 27.92 26.99 -0.06
N LYS A 285 28.01 26.28 -1.20
CA LYS A 285 26.91 26.18 -2.17
C LYS A 285 25.95 25.02 -1.90
N LEU A 286 26.44 23.87 -1.43
CA LEU A 286 25.62 22.68 -1.17
C LEU A 286 24.92 22.74 0.18
N ARG A 287 25.48 23.46 1.17
CA ARG A 287 24.90 23.52 2.51
C ARG A 287 23.45 24.04 2.48
N PRO A 288 23.12 25.21 1.89
CA PRO A 288 21.74 25.69 1.86
C PRO A 288 20.75 24.72 1.21
N ARG A 289 21.18 23.98 0.17
CA ARG A 289 20.33 22.97 -0.48
C ARG A 289 20.15 21.72 0.36
N SER A 290 21.22 21.26 1.02
CA SER A 290 21.15 20.12 1.94
C SER A 290 20.24 20.44 3.13
N GLU A 291 20.27 21.69 3.60
CA GLU A 291 19.38 22.22 4.63
C GLU A 291 17.92 22.23 4.17
N MET A 292 17.67 22.73 2.97
CA MET A 292 16.34 22.73 2.37
C MET A 292 15.79 21.30 2.20
N ILE A 293 16.58 20.37 1.67
CA ILE A 293 16.19 18.96 1.50
C ILE A 293 15.80 18.34 2.85
N ALA A 294 16.65 18.54 3.86
CA ALA A 294 16.42 17.98 5.18
C ALA A 294 15.12 18.48 5.78
N GLN A 295 14.89 19.79 5.72
CA GLN A 295 13.69 20.41 6.27
C GLN A 295 12.43 20.08 5.45
N ILE A 296 12.54 19.98 4.12
CA ILE A 296 11.46 19.51 3.27
C ILE A 296 11.06 18.08 3.67
N ALA A 297 12.02 17.19 3.90
CA ALA A 297 11.75 15.82 4.34
C ALA A 297 10.99 15.79 5.68
N VAL A 298 11.37 16.65 6.64
CA VAL A 298 10.64 16.78 7.91
C VAL A 298 9.22 17.32 7.71
N GLY A 299 9.06 18.38 6.91
CA GLY A 299 7.72 18.92 6.61
C GLY A 299 6.83 17.89 5.90
N LEU A 300 7.40 17.12 4.97
CA LEU A 300 6.71 16.01 4.28
C LEU A 300 6.34 14.86 5.21
N THR A 301 7.12 14.63 6.27
CA THR A 301 6.79 13.66 7.32
C THR A 301 5.48 14.07 7.99
N TYR A 302 5.38 15.31 8.49
CA TYR A 302 4.14 15.81 9.08
C TYR A 302 2.98 15.88 8.08
N TYR A 303 3.27 16.23 6.82
CA TYR A 303 2.29 16.24 5.75
C TYR A 303 1.69 14.84 5.54
N SER A 304 2.51 13.79 5.52
CA SER A 304 2.07 12.41 5.28
C SER A 304 1.10 11.88 6.34
N ILE A 305 1.20 12.39 7.57
CA ILE A 305 0.30 12.05 8.68
C ILE A 305 -0.81 13.10 8.88
N THR A 306 -1.08 13.93 7.87
CA THR A 306 -2.12 14.98 7.84
C THR A 306 -1.97 16.10 8.89
N ALA A 307 -0.80 16.20 9.53
CA ALA A 307 -0.46 17.27 10.47
C ALA A 307 -0.04 18.54 9.69
N TYR A 308 -0.97 19.11 8.93
CA TYR A 308 -0.71 20.21 8.00
C TYR A 308 -0.24 21.50 8.69
N ASP A 309 -0.68 21.75 9.91
CA ASP A 309 -0.21 22.87 10.75
C ASP A 309 1.28 22.76 11.09
N ARG A 310 1.71 21.55 11.47
CA ARG A 310 3.12 21.21 11.75
C ARG A 310 3.94 21.27 10.48
N ALA A 311 3.48 20.64 9.40
CA ALA A 311 4.14 20.67 8.09
C ALA A 311 4.36 22.11 7.61
N LEU A 312 3.33 22.95 7.70
CA LEU A 312 3.40 24.36 7.32
C LEU A 312 4.42 25.13 8.15
N THR A 313 4.47 24.89 9.46
CA THR A 313 5.46 25.49 10.36
C THR A 313 6.88 25.15 9.93
N GLU A 314 7.14 23.87 9.68
CA GLU A 314 8.46 23.40 9.23
C GLU A 314 8.86 23.99 7.87
N PHE A 315 7.92 24.11 6.93
CA PHE A 315 8.18 24.72 5.63
C PHE A 315 8.43 26.24 5.73
N LYS A 316 7.61 26.97 6.51
CA LYS A 316 7.74 28.43 6.67
C LYS A 316 9.01 28.82 7.44
N GLN A 317 9.51 27.98 8.34
CA GLN A 317 10.74 28.25 9.08
C GLN A 317 11.95 28.49 8.16
N LEU A 318 12.01 27.83 6.99
CA LEU A 318 13.07 28.08 6.00
C LEU A 318 12.97 29.46 5.35
N GLU A 319 11.74 29.91 5.07
CA GLU A 319 11.50 31.22 4.47
C GLU A 319 11.97 32.33 5.41
N GLU A 320 11.64 32.23 6.70
CA GLU A 320 11.95 33.24 7.72
C GLU A 320 13.46 33.42 7.96
N ARG A 321 14.27 32.38 7.74
CA ARG A 321 15.73 32.46 7.90
C ARG A 321 16.39 33.37 6.84
N GLY A 322 15.70 33.67 5.74
CA GLY A 322 16.18 34.60 4.71
C GLY A 322 17.34 34.08 3.84
N ASP A 323 17.69 32.80 3.98
CA ASP A 323 18.80 32.16 3.25
C ASP A 323 18.38 31.63 1.86
N LEU A 324 17.09 31.70 1.52
CA LEU A 324 16.53 31.22 0.26
C LEU A 324 16.82 32.20 -0.88
N LYS A 325 17.82 31.87 -1.70
CA LYS A 325 18.05 32.53 -2.98
C LYS A 325 17.17 31.93 -4.07
N ASN A 326 16.86 32.68 -5.13
CA ASN A 326 16.04 32.18 -6.25
C ASN A 326 16.64 30.95 -6.96
N ASP A 327 17.96 30.73 -6.86
CA ASP A 327 18.64 29.57 -7.44
C ASP A 327 18.70 28.35 -6.49
N SER A 328 18.09 28.42 -5.31
CA SER A 328 18.23 27.40 -4.26
C SER A 328 17.20 26.25 -4.33
N GLY A 329 16.17 26.35 -5.15
CA GLY A 329 15.02 25.43 -5.14
C GLY A 329 13.81 25.96 -4.35
N ALA A 330 13.78 27.26 -4.04
CA ALA A 330 12.73 27.87 -3.24
C ALA A 330 11.33 27.76 -3.89
N GLU A 331 11.25 27.63 -5.21
CA GLU A 331 10.00 27.34 -5.94
C GLU A 331 9.33 26.05 -5.47
N VAL A 332 10.12 25.04 -5.11
CA VAL A 332 9.61 23.78 -4.57
C VAL A 332 9.03 23.98 -3.18
N LEU A 333 9.74 24.72 -2.32
CA LEU A 333 9.27 25.04 -0.98
C LEU A 333 7.95 25.83 -1.03
N TYR A 334 7.87 26.86 -1.86
CA TYR A 334 6.66 27.66 -2.00
C TYR A 334 5.49 26.84 -2.54
N LEU A 335 5.73 25.93 -3.50
CA LEU A 335 4.71 24.98 -3.95
C LEU A 335 4.22 24.09 -2.79
N LEU A 336 5.13 23.54 -1.97
CA LEU A 336 4.76 22.70 -0.82
C LEU A 336 3.97 23.48 0.23
N ILE A 337 4.34 24.73 0.51
CA ILE A 337 3.57 25.62 1.39
C ILE A 337 2.16 25.83 0.85
N GLY A 338 2.02 26.19 -0.44
CA GLY A 338 0.72 26.38 -1.08
C GLY A 338 -0.15 25.12 -1.03
N ASN A 339 0.43 23.95 -1.32
CA ASN A 339 -0.28 22.66 -1.25
C ASN A 339 -0.73 22.35 0.19
N THR A 340 0.10 22.67 1.18
CA THR A 340 -0.21 22.45 2.60
C THR A 340 -1.36 23.35 3.07
N LEU A 341 -1.33 24.63 2.70
CA LEU A 341 -2.41 25.59 2.97
C LEU A 341 -3.73 25.13 2.33
N GLY A 342 -3.67 24.64 1.09
CA GLY A 342 -4.85 24.07 0.40
C GLY A 342 -5.45 22.87 1.13
N LYS A 343 -4.61 21.94 1.61
CA LYS A 343 -5.08 20.80 2.42
C LYS A 343 -5.63 21.22 3.78
N GLN A 344 -5.01 22.22 4.43
CA GLN A 344 -5.52 22.78 5.67
C GLN A 344 -6.91 23.40 5.47
N ALA A 345 -7.11 24.17 4.40
CA ALA A 345 -8.43 24.72 4.05
C ALA A 345 -9.48 23.63 3.80
N ALA A 346 -9.13 22.55 3.10
CA ALA A 346 -10.01 21.42 2.86
C ALA A 346 -10.36 20.68 4.17
N ALA A 347 -9.37 20.42 5.01
CA ALA A 347 -9.55 19.75 6.30
C ALA A 347 -10.41 20.57 7.27
N LEU A 348 -10.28 21.91 7.26
CA LEU A 348 -11.13 22.80 8.05
C LEU A 348 -12.59 22.68 7.63
N ARG A 349 -12.89 22.76 6.33
CA ARG A 349 -14.26 22.61 5.80
C ARG A 349 -14.85 21.24 6.08
N GLN A 350 -14.06 20.17 5.96
CA GLN A 350 -14.54 18.81 6.22
C GLN A 350 -14.93 18.57 7.68
N ASN A 351 -14.25 19.22 8.63
CA ASN A 351 -14.47 19.05 10.07
C ASN A 351 -15.43 20.08 10.67
N ALA A 352 -16.00 20.97 9.85
CA ALA A 352 -16.94 21.98 10.30
C ALA A 352 -18.26 21.35 10.77
N ASN A 353 -18.77 21.82 11.91
CA ASN A 353 -20.13 21.55 12.34
C ASN A 353 -21.02 22.74 11.94
N ASP A 354 -22.33 22.50 11.75
CA ASP A 354 -23.32 23.49 11.28
C ASP A 354 -23.31 24.86 12.00
N ILE A 355 -22.83 24.91 13.25
CA ILE A 355 -22.85 26.12 14.11
C ILE A 355 -21.69 27.09 13.78
N ASP A 356 -20.55 26.59 13.28
CA ASP A 356 -19.32 27.37 13.08
C ASP A 356 -18.97 27.60 11.59
N GLN A 357 -19.85 27.20 10.67
CA GLN A 357 -19.59 27.14 9.23
C GLN A 357 -19.11 28.49 8.64
N GLU A 358 -19.74 29.61 9.01
CA GLU A 358 -19.38 30.94 8.48
C GLU A 358 -17.94 31.36 8.83
N ASN A 359 -17.50 31.05 10.06
CA ASN A 359 -16.13 31.34 10.50
C ASN A 359 -15.13 30.42 9.79
N VAL A 360 -15.46 29.13 9.66
CA VAL A 360 -14.62 28.14 8.98
C VAL A 360 -14.43 28.49 7.50
N ASP A 361 -15.50 28.92 6.81
CA ASP A 361 -15.40 29.28 5.40
C ASP A 361 -14.59 30.56 5.17
N THR A 362 -14.65 31.50 6.12
CA THR A 362 -13.78 32.69 6.11
C THR A 362 -12.31 32.29 6.25
N GLU A 363 -11.97 31.46 7.25
CA GLU A 363 -10.61 30.98 7.48
C GLU A 363 -10.08 30.15 6.31
N ALA A 364 -10.89 29.23 5.78
CA ALA A 364 -10.54 28.43 4.60
C ALA A 364 -10.29 29.31 3.37
N THR A 365 -11.08 30.38 3.20
CA THR A 365 -10.90 31.34 2.11
C THR A 365 -9.57 32.10 2.24
N GLU A 366 -9.23 32.55 3.45
CA GLU A 366 -7.95 33.22 3.72
C GLU A 366 -6.75 32.30 3.41
N LEU A 367 -6.81 31.04 3.84
CA LEU A 367 -5.78 30.03 3.54
C LEU A 367 -5.62 29.77 2.04
N LEU A 368 -6.73 29.70 1.29
CA LEU A 368 -6.69 29.50 -0.17
C LEU A 368 -6.10 30.72 -0.90
N ILE A 369 -6.40 31.94 -0.44
CA ILE A 369 -5.78 33.17 -0.98
C ILE A 369 -4.28 33.17 -0.68
N GLU A 370 -3.87 32.79 0.53
CA GLU A 370 -2.46 32.67 0.88
C GLU A 370 -1.77 31.58 0.04
N ALA A 371 -2.42 30.45 -0.21
CA ALA A 371 -1.91 29.39 -1.06
C ALA A 371 -1.60 29.89 -2.48
N ILE A 372 -2.53 30.66 -3.08
CA ILE A 372 -2.33 31.29 -4.40
C ILE A 372 -1.09 32.19 -4.38
N ALA A 373 -0.92 33.02 -3.34
CA ALA A 373 0.23 33.90 -3.22
C ALA A 373 1.57 33.12 -3.19
N TYR A 374 1.60 31.95 -2.55
CA TYR A 374 2.78 31.09 -2.55
C TYR A 374 3.02 30.40 -3.90
N TYR A 375 1.98 29.97 -4.60
CA TYR A 375 2.16 29.49 -5.97
C TYR A 375 2.67 30.58 -6.92
N GLU A 376 2.22 31.83 -6.75
CA GLU A 376 2.76 32.98 -7.50
C GLU A 376 4.23 33.24 -7.18
N LYS A 377 4.67 33.08 -5.92
CA LYS A 377 6.10 33.13 -5.56
C LYS A 377 6.90 32.02 -6.27
N ALA A 378 6.35 30.80 -6.37
CA ALA A 378 6.99 29.72 -7.10
C ALA A 378 7.13 30.05 -8.60
N LEU A 379 6.05 30.55 -9.22
CA LEU A 379 6.04 30.95 -10.63
C LEU A 379 6.89 32.18 -10.94
N ALA A 380 7.15 33.05 -9.95
CA ALA A 380 8.09 34.16 -10.10
C ALA A 380 9.54 33.68 -10.21
N ILE A 381 9.85 32.48 -9.71
CA ILE A 381 11.17 31.84 -9.84
C ILE A 381 11.22 30.99 -11.11
N ASP A 382 10.22 30.12 -11.32
CA ASP A 382 10.09 29.30 -12.51
C ASP A 382 8.72 29.53 -13.19
N PRO A 383 8.65 30.45 -14.17
CA PRO A 383 7.42 30.72 -14.92
C PRO A 383 6.92 29.55 -15.76
N GLU A 384 7.75 28.53 -15.99
CA GLU A 384 7.38 27.34 -16.76
C GLU A 384 6.96 26.17 -15.85
N TYR A 385 6.78 26.41 -14.54
CA TYR A 385 6.48 25.36 -13.58
C TYR A 385 5.00 24.96 -13.58
N ALA A 386 4.66 23.89 -14.31
CA ALA A 386 3.29 23.43 -14.47
C ALA A 386 2.56 23.15 -13.13
N ARG A 387 3.28 22.68 -12.09
CA ARG A 387 2.69 22.44 -10.77
C ARG A 387 2.23 23.73 -10.08
N GLY A 388 2.94 24.86 -10.25
CA GLY A 388 2.51 26.14 -9.69
C GLY A 388 1.17 26.59 -10.26
N TYR A 389 1.01 26.48 -11.58
CA TYR A 389 -0.26 26.74 -12.25
C TYR A 389 -1.37 25.77 -11.83
N SER A 390 -1.06 24.48 -11.70
CA SER A 390 -2.01 23.48 -11.16
C SER A 390 -2.49 23.84 -9.76
N GLY A 391 -1.58 24.32 -8.90
CA GLY A 391 -1.89 24.78 -7.55
C GLY A 391 -2.85 25.97 -7.55
N ILE A 392 -2.56 27.01 -8.34
CA ILE A 392 -3.47 28.18 -8.48
C ILE A 392 -4.82 27.74 -9.01
N GLY A 393 -4.83 26.88 -10.03
CA GLY A 393 -6.04 26.34 -10.63
C GLY A 393 -6.95 25.65 -9.62
N SER A 394 -6.36 24.80 -8.78
CA SER A 394 -7.07 24.03 -7.75
C SER A 394 -7.58 24.93 -6.63
N ALA A 395 -6.75 25.86 -6.13
CA ALA A 395 -7.16 26.80 -5.09
C ALA A 395 -8.26 27.75 -5.58
N ALA A 396 -8.17 28.25 -6.82
CA ALA A 396 -9.19 29.08 -7.44
C ALA A 396 -10.51 28.31 -7.66
N TYR A 397 -10.46 27.02 -7.99
CA TYR A 397 -11.64 26.17 -8.06
C TYR A 397 -12.32 26.03 -6.68
N LEU A 398 -11.56 25.80 -5.61
CA LEU A 398 -12.09 25.73 -4.24
C LEU A 398 -12.64 27.08 -3.74
N LEU A 399 -12.05 28.20 -4.17
CA LEU A 399 -12.60 29.53 -3.94
C LEU A 399 -13.88 29.77 -4.76
N ALA A 400 -13.97 29.20 -5.96
CA ALA A 400 -15.17 29.28 -6.79
C ALA A 400 -16.35 28.57 -6.13
N LEU A 401 -16.12 27.42 -5.49
CA LEU A 401 -17.16 26.69 -4.76
C LEU A 401 -17.67 27.42 -3.51
N GLY A 402 -16.80 28.18 -2.83
CA GLY A 402 -17.17 28.92 -1.62
C GLY A 402 -17.74 28.02 -0.52
N ASP A 403 -18.83 28.47 0.10
CA ASP A 403 -19.67 27.74 1.08
C ASP A 403 -20.74 26.87 0.40
N GLY A 404 -20.74 26.80 -0.94
CA GLY A 404 -21.73 26.09 -1.74
C GLY A 404 -23.03 26.86 -1.99
N SER A 405 -23.19 28.10 -1.50
CA SER A 405 -24.41 28.90 -1.71
C SER A 405 -24.51 29.51 -3.11
N GLU A 406 -23.39 30.03 -3.64
CA GLU A 406 -23.27 30.58 -4.98
C GLU A 406 -21.86 30.34 -5.52
N VAL A 407 -21.76 29.86 -6.76
CA VAL A 407 -20.47 29.63 -7.41
C VAL A 407 -19.89 30.95 -7.91
N ASN A 408 -18.69 31.30 -7.45
CA ASN A 408 -17.97 32.48 -7.93
C ASN A 408 -17.36 32.23 -9.31
N LYS A 409 -18.09 32.67 -10.35
CA LYS A 409 -17.68 32.55 -11.75
C LYS A 409 -16.31 33.15 -12.05
N ASN A 410 -15.93 34.26 -11.43
CA ASN A 410 -14.62 34.88 -11.69
C ASN A 410 -13.48 33.99 -11.23
N GLN A 411 -13.61 33.38 -10.05
CA GLN A 411 -12.61 32.42 -9.56
C GLN A 411 -12.57 31.15 -10.40
N LEU A 412 -13.71 30.72 -10.93
CA LEU A 412 -13.76 29.60 -11.86
C LEU A 412 -13.02 29.90 -13.17
N LEU A 413 -13.16 31.12 -13.70
CA LEU A 413 -12.39 31.57 -14.87
C LEU A 413 -10.89 31.72 -14.57
N THR A 414 -10.52 32.16 -13.35
CA THR A 414 -9.13 32.14 -12.88
C THR A 414 -8.60 30.71 -12.89
N SER A 415 -9.37 29.75 -12.36
CA SER A 415 -8.99 28.33 -12.36
C SER A 415 -8.68 27.83 -13.77
N ILE A 416 -9.61 28.02 -14.71
CA ILE A 416 -9.46 27.60 -16.10
C ILE A 416 -8.24 28.27 -16.77
N THR A 417 -8.04 29.57 -16.53
CA THR A 417 -6.91 30.31 -17.11
C THR A 417 -5.58 29.78 -16.61
N SER A 418 -5.45 29.57 -15.30
CA SER A 418 -4.24 29.05 -14.69
C SER A 418 -3.96 27.62 -15.14
N LEU A 419 -4.95 26.74 -15.18
CA LEU A 419 -4.75 25.36 -15.61
C LEU A 419 -4.31 25.27 -17.09
N ASN A 420 -4.88 26.10 -17.98
CA ASN A 420 -4.41 26.20 -19.37
C ASN A 420 -2.96 26.70 -19.47
N ALA A 421 -2.56 27.66 -18.62
CA ALA A 421 -1.16 28.07 -18.54
C ALA A 421 -0.26 26.91 -18.08
N GLY A 422 -0.72 26.09 -17.14
CA GLY A 422 -0.04 24.87 -16.72
C GLY A 422 0.16 23.85 -17.84
N LEU A 423 -0.84 23.68 -18.72
CA LEU A 423 -0.72 22.82 -19.91
C LEU A 423 0.30 23.37 -20.91
N ALA A 424 0.38 24.70 -21.06
CA ALA A 424 1.34 25.34 -21.96
C ALA A 424 2.78 25.35 -21.41
N ALA A 425 2.95 25.23 -20.09
CA ALA A 425 4.24 25.34 -19.41
C ALA A 425 5.20 24.18 -19.75
N GLN A 426 6.48 24.47 -19.91
CA GLN A 426 7.48 23.47 -20.33
C GLN A 426 7.94 22.54 -19.20
N ASN A 427 8.07 23.04 -17.97
CA ASN A 427 8.51 22.23 -16.84
C ASN A 427 7.34 21.40 -16.30
N LYS A 428 7.18 20.20 -16.87
CA LYS A 428 6.28 19.15 -16.42
C LYS A 428 7.10 18.02 -15.79
N PRO A 429 7.22 17.96 -14.44
CA PRO A 429 8.11 16.99 -13.80
C PRO A 429 7.73 15.54 -14.14
N PRO A 430 8.70 14.67 -14.48
CA PRO A 430 8.48 13.25 -14.68
C PRO A 430 7.78 12.56 -13.50
N ASN A 431 7.00 11.53 -13.81
CA ASN A 431 6.24 10.72 -12.84
C ASN A 431 5.29 11.52 -11.92
N SER A 432 5.03 12.78 -12.24
CA SER A 432 4.06 13.62 -11.52
C SER A 432 2.65 13.51 -12.08
N PHE A 433 2.51 13.04 -13.33
CA PHE A 433 1.25 13.03 -14.09
C PHE A 433 0.54 14.39 -14.09
N VAL A 434 1.32 15.49 -14.09
CA VAL A 434 0.77 16.84 -13.99
C VAL A 434 -0.17 17.18 -15.14
N GLU A 435 0.10 16.71 -16.37
CA GLU A 435 -0.77 16.96 -17.53
C GLU A 435 -2.15 16.32 -17.34
N THR A 436 -2.20 15.04 -16.97
CA THR A 436 -3.45 14.33 -16.67
C THR A 436 -4.23 15.00 -15.52
N LYS A 437 -3.54 15.47 -14.48
CA LYS A 437 -4.17 16.22 -13.36
C LYS A 437 -4.71 17.58 -13.81
N LEU A 438 -4.00 18.28 -14.68
CA LEU A 438 -4.46 19.54 -15.27
C LEU A 438 -5.73 19.34 -16.10
N HIS A 439 -5.76 18.30 -16.95
CA HIS A 439 -6.96 17.91 -17.70
C HIS A 439 -8.13 17.54 -16.77
N MET A 440 -7.89 16.74 -15.73
CA MET A 440 -8.92 16.41 -14.74
C MET A 440 -9.49 17.68 -14.07
N ASN A 441 -8.64 18.62 -13.67
CA ASN A 441 -9.07 19.86 -13.04
C ASN A 441 -9.76 20.80 -14.03
N LEU A 442 -9.32 20.86 -15.30
CA LEU A 442 -9.99 21.64 -16.35
C LEU A 442 -11.39 21.08 -16.62
N GLY A 443 -11.53 19.77 -16.74
CA GLY A 443 -12.81 19.12 -16.91
C GLY A 443 -13.78 19.46 -15.77
N GLN A 444 -13.30 19.42 -14.53
CA GLN A 444 -14.11 19.82 -13.36
C GLN A 444 -14.50 21.30 -13.38
N SER A 445 -13.58 22.18 -13.75
CA SER A 445 -13.85 23.62 -13.84
C SER A 445 -14.82 23.96 -14.97
N TYR A 446 -14.67 23.34 -16.13
CA TYR A 446 -15.62 23.50 -17.24
C TYR A 446 -16.98 22.93 -16.92
N LEU A 447 -17.05 21.74 -16.31
CA LEU A 447 -18.31 21.12 -15.89
C LEU A 447 -19.10 22.05 -14.96
N LEU A 448 -18.43 22.60 -13.94
CA LEU A 448 -19.06 23.55 -13.03
C LEU A 448 -19.50 24.82 -13.75
N LEU A 449 -18.71 25.30 -14.71
CA LEU A 449 -19.02 26.49 -15.49
C LEU A 449 -20.27 26.26 -16.36
N SER A 450 -20.43 25.07 -16.94
CA SER A 450 -21.61 24.71 -17.73
C SER A 450 -22.91 24.75 -16.92
N PHE A 451 -22.85 24.42 -15.61
CA PHE A 451 -24.02 24.48 -14.73
C PHE A 451 -24.47 25.91 -14.40
N ILE A 452 -23.55 26.87 -14.42
CA ILE A 452 -23.84 28.28 -14.08
C ILE A 452 -23.89 29.20 -15.30
N ASP A 453 -23.43 28.73 -16.45
CA ASP A 453 -23.45 29.42 -17.73
C ASP A 453 -23.77 28.43 -18.86
N GLU A 454 -25.06 28.33 -19.18
CA GLU A 454 -25.58 27.45 -20.23
C GLU A 454 -24.95 27.69 -21.61
N THR A 455 -24.37 28.88 -21.86
CA THR A 455 -23.75 29.20 -23.15
C THR A 455 -22.45 28.45 -23.41
N VAL A 456 -21.83 27.92 -22.35
CA VAL A 456 -20.59 27.13 -22.44
C VAL A 456 -20.86 25.72 -22.92
N GLY A 457 -21.98 25.11 -22.47
CA GLY A 457 -22.29 23.70 -22.72
C GLY A 457 -21.28 22.74 -22.09
N PHE A 458 -21.51 21.43 -22.21
CA PHE A 458 -20.65 20.41 -21.58
C PHE A 458 -19.46 19.95 -22.45
N GLU A 459 -19.41 20.33 -23.72
CA GLU A 459 -18.39 19.86 -24.67
C GLU A 459 -16.95 20.12 -24.19
N PRO A 460 -16.58 21.32 -23.66
CA PRO A 460 -15.24 21.52 -23.13
C PRO A 460 -14.91 20.58 -21.97
N ALA A 461 -15.86 20.31 -21.07
CA ALA A 461 -15.64 19.37 -19.96
C ALA A 461 -15.44 17.94 -20.46
N ILE A 462 -16.23 17.50 -21.44
CA ILE A 462 -16.11 16.17 -22.07
C ILE A 462 -14.71 15.99 -22.66
N GLN A 463 -14.23 16.96 -23.45
CA GLN A 463 -12.91 16.87 -24.10
C GLN A 463 -11.77 16.68 -23.09
N GLU A 464 -11.84 17.39 -21.96
CA GLU A 464 -10.84 17.30 -20.90
C GLU A 464 -10.91 15.97 -20.16
N PHE A 465 -12.11 15.46 -19.84
CA PHE A 465 -12.26 14.14 -19.23
C PHE A 465 -11.86 12.99 -20.17
N ASP A 466 -12.19 13.09 -21.46
CA ASP A 466 -11.77 12.13 -22.48
C ASP A 466 -10.24 12.08 -22.59
N ARG A 467 -9.56 13.22 -22.41
CA ARG A 467 -8.09 13.28 -22.38
C ARG A 467 -7.51 12.52 -21.20
N VAL A 468 -8.14 12.60 -20.02
CA VAL A 468 -7.75 11.82 -18.83
C VAL A 468 -7.93 10.32 -19.06
N VAL A 469 -9.05 9.91 -19.67
CA VAL A 469 -9.30 8.51 -20.03
C VAL A 469 -8.28 8.01 -21.05
N ALA A 470 -8.00 8.80 -22.09
CA ALA A 470 -7.00 8.46 -23.11
C ALA A 470 -5.59 8.34 -22.52
N ASP A 471 -5.22 9.19 -21.55
CA ASP A 471 -3.96 9.08 -20.85
C ASP A 471 -3.87 7.75 -20.08
N HIS A 472 -4.95 7.32 -19.40
CA HIS A 472 -4.99 6.03 -18.71
C HIS A 472 -4.85 4.84 -19.66
N GLU A 473 -5.60 4.84 -20.76
CA GLU A 473 -5.57 3.78 -21.78
C GLU A 473 -4.24 3.72 -22.53
N GLY A 474 -3.55 4.86 -22.65
CA GLY A 474 -2.28 5.00 -23.35
C GLY A 474 -1.04 4.60 -22.54
N LEU A 475 -1.16 4.33 -21.22
CA LEU A 475 -0.02 3.95 -20.40
C LEU A 475 0.51 2.57 -20.77
N ALA A 476 1.84 2.47 -20.92
CA ALA A 476 2.52 1.19 -21.14
C ALA A 476 2.41 0.26 -19.91
N GLU A 477 2.47 0.84 -18.71
CA GLU A 477 2.38 0.13 -17.44
C GLU A 477 1.24 0.71 -16.59
N PRO A 478 0.41 -0.12 -15.93
CA PRO A 478 -0.68 0.36 -15.10
C PRO A 478 -0.19 1.28 -13.98
N ASN A 479 -0.83 2.44 -13.81
CA ASN A 479 -0.56 3.36 -12.72
C ASN A 479 -1.82 3.66 -11.91
N GLY A 480 -1.75 3.49 -10.59
CA GLY A 480 -2.90 3.67 -9.69
C GLY A 480 -3.47 5.08 -9.68
N ILE A 481 -2.62 6.12 -9.76
CA ILE A 481 -3.04 7.53 -9.74
C ILE A 481 -3.82 7.86 -11.01
N VAL A 482 -3.26 7.52 -12.18
CA VAL A 482 -3.91 7.79 -13.46
C VAL A 482 -5.20 6.98 -13.61
N ARG A 483 -5.21 5.73 -13.13
CA ARG A 483 -6.42 4.89 -13.07
C ARG A 483 -7.51 5.52 -12.20
N GLU A 484 -7.14 6.03 -11.02
CA GLU A 484 -8.06 6.72 -10.10
C GLU A 484 -8.66 7.96 -10.77
N LEU A 485 -7.84 8.79 -11.42
CA LEU A 485 -8.29 9.95 -12.18
C LEU A 485 -9.22 9.58 -13.34
N ALA A 486 -8.93 8.50 -14.07
CA ALA A 486 -9.80 8.01 -15.13
C ALA A 486 -11.15 7.50 -14.58
N GLY A 487 -11.14 6.81 -13.44
CA GLY A 487 -12.37 6.41 -12.75
C GLY A 487 -13.24 7.62 -12.38
N GLU A 488 -12.64 8.68 -11.84
CA GLU A 488 -13.35 9.92 -11.56
C GLU A 488 -13.83 10.63 -12.85
N ALA A 489 -13.02 10.66 -13.89
CA ALA A 489 -13.39 11.24 -15.19
C ALA A 489 -14.62 10.52 -15.77
N HIS A 490 -14.65 9.18 -15.73
CA HIS A 490 -15.83 8.41 -16.12
C HIS A 490 -17.07 8.76 -15.28
N ALA A 491 -16.93 8.95 -13.97
CA ALA A 491 -18.05 9.37 -13.13
C ALA A 491 -18.59 10.76 -13.50
N ARG A 492 -17.71 11.68 -13.91
CA ARG A 492 -18.09 13.02 -14.40
C ARG A 492 -18.72 12.98 -15.79
N LEU A 493 -18.20 12.16 -16.70
CA LEU A 493 -18.83 11.87 -18.00
C LEU A 493 -20.21 11.24 -17.82
N GLY A 494 -20.39 10.35 -16.84
CA GLY A 494 -21.68 9.78 -16.49
C GLY A 494 -22.69 10.82 -15.99
N LEU A 495 -22.23 11.78 -15.17
CA LEU A 495 -23.05 12.92 -14.76
C LEU A 495 -23.46 13.77 -15.97
N ILE A 496 -22.53 14.12 -16.85
CA ILE A 496 -22.81 14.90 -18.07
C ILE A 496 -23.82 14.18 -18.96
N ALA A 497 -23.66 12.87 -19.16
CA ALA A 497 -24.58 12.06 -19.96
C ALA A 497 -25.98 12.05 -19.37
N PHE A 498 -26.10 11.95 -18.04
CA PHE A 498 -27.38 12.02 -17.34
C PHE A 498 -28.05 13.39 -17.52
N GLU A 499 -27.33 14.49 -17.30
CA GLU A 499 -27.85 15.85 -17.49
C GLU A 499 -28.25 16.12 -18.96
N SER A 500 -27.61 15.41 -19.89
CA SER A 500 -27.93 15.46 -21.33
C SER A 500 -29.09 14.53 -21.74
N GLY A 501 -29.68 13.79 -20.79
CA GLY A 501 -30.79 12.85 -21.03
C GLY A 501 -30.38 11.48 -21.59
N ASN A 502 -29.08 11.16 -21.66
CA ASN A 502 -28.54 9.91 -22.18
C ASN A 502 -28.31 8.89 -21.04
N ILE A 503 -29.39 8.32 -20.50
CA ILE A 503 -29.34 7.45 -19.31
C ILE A 503 -28.46 6.20 -19.52
N ASP A 504 -28.54 5.55 -20.68
CA ASP A 504 -27.73 4.34 -20.97
C ASP A 504 -26.22 4.63 -20.95
N GLN A 505 -25.82 5.79 -21.49
CA GLN A 505 -24.42 6.24 -21.44
C GLN A 505 -23.99 6.59 -20.01
N ALA A 506 -24.88 7.21 -19.23
CA ALA A 506 -24.62 7.51 -17.83
C ALA A 506 -24.38 6.23 -17.02
N ILE A 507 -25.23 5.22 -17.18
CA ILE A 507 -25.09 3.90 -16.54
C ILE A 507 -23.73 3.27 -16.87
N THR A 508 -23.40 3.17 -18.16
CA THR A 508 -22.14 2.57 -18.63
C THR A 508 -20.92 3.29 -18.05
N ALA A 509 -20.97 4.63 -18.01
CA ALA A 509 -19.89 5.43 -17.47
C ALA A 509 -19.71 5.24 -15.95
N TYR A 510 -20.80 5.17 -15.18
CA TYR A 510 -20.73 4.89 -13.74
C TYR A 510 -20.25 3.47 -13.43
N GLU A 511 -20.66 2.46 -14.20
CA GLU A 511 -20.13 1.09 -14.09
C GLU A 511 -18.60 1.09 -14.29
N THR A 512 -18.13 1.77 -15.33
CA THR A 512 -16.69 1.88 -15.63
C THR A 512 -15.93 2.60 -14.52
N ALA A 513 -16.51 3.69 -13.98
CA ALA A 513 -15.93 4.41 -12.84
C ALA A 513 -15.77 3.50 -11.61
N ILE A 514 -16.78 2.70 -11.29
CA ILE A 514 -16.76 1.76 -10.17
C ILE A 514 -15.65 0.72 -10.37
N ASP A 515 -15.53 0.14 -11.57
CA ASP A 515 -14.53 -0.88 -11.88
C ASP A 515 -13.09 -0.35 -11.73
N LEU A 516 -12.83 0.88 -12.17
CA LEU A 516 -11.50 1.52 -12.07
C LEU A 516 -11.11 1.90 -10.63
N LEU A 517 -12.10 2.12 -9.77
CA LEU A 517 -11.94 2.58 -8.39
C LEU A 517 -12.01 1.45 -7.35
N PHE A 518 -11.69 0.21 -7.73
CA PHE A 518 -11.78 -0.97 -6.85
C PHE A 518 -11.01 -0.88 -5.52
N ASP A 519 -9.99 -0.03 -5.43
CA ASP A 519 -9.20 0.21 -4.21
C ASP A 519 -9.60 1.51 -3.48
N ARG A 520 -10.71 2.15 -3.89
CA ARG A 520 -11.31 3.35 -3.29
C ARG A 520 -12.76 3.09 -2.88
N PRO A 521 -13.00 2.33 -1.79
CA PRO A 521 -14.33 1.84 -1.42
C PRO A 521 -15.35 2.96 -1.16
N GLU A 522 -14.92 4.08 -0.58
CA GLU A 522 -15.80 5.23 -0.33
C GLU A 522 -16.32 5.86 -1.64
N ARG A 523 -15.44 5.99 -2.64
CA ARG A 523 -15.83 6.51 -3.96
C ARG A 523 -16.68 5.51 -4.74
N GLN A 524 -16.35 4.21 -4.67
CA GLN A 524 -17.21 3.18 -5.25
C GLN A 524 -18.62 3.22 -4.67
N ALA A 525 -18.74 3.35 -3.35
CA ALA A 525 -20.05 3.41 -2.70
C ALA A 525 -20.88 4.60 -3.19
N LEU A 526 -20.25 5.77 -3.33
CA LEU A 526 -20.89 6.97 -3.88
C LEU A 526 -21.41 6.74 -5.31
N TYR A 527 -20.59 6.19 -6.20
CA TYR A 527 -20.99 5.96 -7.59
C TYR A 527 -21.97 4.78 -7.74
N GLN A 528 -21.86 3.76 -6.89
CA GLN A 528 -22.83 2.67 -6.84
C GLN A 528 -24.21 3.17 -6.41
N GLN A 529 -24.27 4.08 -5.43
CA GLN A 529 -25.54 4.73 -5.06
C GLN A 529 -26.14 5.45 -6.27
N ARG A 530 -25.32 6.24 -6.99
CA ARG A 530 -25.79 6.98 -8.16
C ARG A 530 -26.28 6.06 -9.28
N LEU A 531 -25.56 4.97 -9.54
CA LEU A 531 -25.96 3.93 -10.50
C LEU A 531 -27.30 3.28 -10.15
N ASN A 532 -27.52 2.99 -8.87
CA ASN A 532 -28.79 2.42 -8.39
C ASN A 532 -29.97 3.38 -8.59
N GLU A 533 -29.77 4.67 -8.35
CA GLU A 533 -30.79 5.71 -8.59
C GLU A 533 -31.19 5.75 -10.07
N LEU A 534 -30.21 5.78 -10.97
CA LEU A 534 -30.44 5.80 -12.43
C LEU A 534 -31.17 4.55 -12.92
N THR A 535 -30.76 3.38 -12.44
CA THR A 535 -31.34 2.11 -12.87
C THR A 535 -32.82 2.02 -12.46
N ARG A 536 -33.17 2.50 -11.26
CA ARG A 536 -34.56 2.54 -10.78
C ARG A 536 -35.43 3.47 -11.60
N ASP A 537 -34.88 4.61 -12.04
CA ASP A 537 -35.65 5.59 -12.81
C ASP A 537 -35.79 5.19 -14.30
N SER A 538 -34.96 4.24 -14.77
CA SER A 538 -35.02 3.64 -16.12
C SER A 538 -35.98 2.46 -16.27
N SER A 539 -36.39 1.84 -15.14
CA SER A 539 -37.30 0.67 -15.07
C SER A 539 -38.73 1.08 -14.81
#